data_AF-A0A7S1KYV2-F1
#
_entry.id   AF-A0A7S1KYV2-F1
#
_cell.length_a   1.000
_cell.length_b   1.000
_cell.length_c   1.000
_cell.angle_alpha   90.00
_cell.angle_beta   90.00
_cell.angle_gamma   90.00
#
_symmetry.space_group_name_H-M   'P 1'
#
loop_
_entity.id
_entity.type
_entity.pdbx_description
1 polymer ?
#
loop_
_entity_poly.entity_id
_entity_poly.type
_entity_poly.pdbx_seq_one_letter_code
_entity_poly.pdbx_strand_id
1 'polypeptide(L)'
;RAGHPSGGRHCNCETGLQPQRAQQAMLPYFLILPLWIAVAIGLPLAQSLHALQQGTQAQKKTWLLYWILFVAGSWLLYYFEWLISIPFYVLSFYIDIYYEVQLLVVFMLVCPKFMYIQKIETALDTNAHKIGPIVSEHVNAVGTIVKAKVQDFYTKYLK
;
A
#
# COMPACT_ATOMS: atom_id res chain seq x y z
N ARG A 1 22.76 13.38 -85.51
CA ARG A 1 21.29 13.29 -85.34
C ARG A 1 21.07 12.69 -83.96
N ALA A 2 20.88 13.55 -82.95
CA ALA A 2 19.58 13.77 -82.31
C ALA A 2 19.03 12.47 -81.68
N GLY A 3 18.81 12.34 -80.38
CA GLY A 3 18.87 13.29 -79.29
C GLY A 3 18.19 12.70 -78.05
N HIS A 4 18.29 13.48 -76.99
CA HIS A 4 17.43 13.56 -75.81
C HIS A 4 17.55 12.53 -74.66
N PRO A 5 17.41 13.04 -73.41
CA PRO A 5 17.70 12.38 -72.15
C PRO A 5 16.38 11.98 -71.44
N SER A 6 16.47 11.74 -70.13
CA SER A 6 15.41 11.47 -69.13
C SER A 6 15.38 10.00 -68.73
N GLY A 7 15.38 9.62 -67.47
CA GLY A 7 15.16 10.37 -66.25
C GLY A 7 14.70 9.40 -65.17
N GLY A 8 14.98 9.74 -63.92
CA GLY A 8 14.14 9.36 -62.78
C GLY A 8 14.06 7.88 -62.42
N ARG A 9 14.71 7.51 -61.33
CA ARG A 9 14.05 7.40 -60.01
C ARG A 9 15.04 6.87 -58.99
N HIS A 10 15.61 7.77 -58.20
CA HIS A 10 16.12 7.38 -56.89
C HIS A 10 14.91 7.00 -56.04
N CYS A 11 14.75 5.70 -55.80
CA CYS A 11 13.84 5.20 -54.78
C CYS A 11 14.43 5.63 -53.42
N ASN A 12 13.92 6.73 -52.86
CA ASN A 12 14.12 7.03 -51.46
C ASN A 12 13.38 5.96 -50.68
N CYS A 13 14.12 4.94 -50.22
CA CYS A 13 13.60 3.98 -49.27
C CYS A 13 13.08 4.75 -48.07
N GLU A 14 11.78 4.58 -47.85
CA GLU A 14 11.01 5.15 -46.78
C GLU A 14 11.79 5.01 -45.48
N THR A 15 12.11 6.17 -44.89
CA THR A 15 12.53 6.28 -43.51
C THR A 15 11.45 5.61 -42.70
N GLY A 16 11.68 4.35 -42.34
CA GLY A 16 10.83 3.61 -41.45
C GLY A 16 10.65 4.46 -40.20
N LEU A 17 9.49 5.09 -40.10
CA LEU A 17 8.98 5.63 -38.87
C LEU A 17 8.82 4.40 -37.98
N GLN A 18 9.91 4.00 -37.33
CA GLN A 18 9.83 3.02 -36.27
C GLN A 18 8.76 3.57 -35.34
N PRO A 19 7.68 2.82 -35.07
CA PRO A 19 6.81 3.20 -33.98
C PRO A 19 7.73 3.29 -32.79
N GLN A 20 7.97 4.51 -32.30
CA GLN A 20 8.50 4.70 -30.97
C GLN A 20 7.48 3.97 -30.11
N ARG A 21 7.79 2.71 -29.79
CA ARG A 21 7.24 2.08 -28.61
C ARG A 21 7.67 3.05 -27.53
N ALA A 22 6.74 3.92 -27.15
CA ALA A 22 6.81 4.66 -25.92
C ALA A 22 7.27 3.61 -24.93
N GLN A 23 8.55 3.69 -24.56
CA GLN A 23 9.08 2.83 -23.53
C GLN A 23 8.16 3.17 -22.38
N GLN A 24 7.26 2.24 -22.04
CA GLN A 24 6.54 2.30 -20.78
C GLN A 24 7.67 2.43 -19.77
N ALA A 25 7.87 3.66 -19.29
CA ALA A 25 8.97 4.02 -18.43
C ALA A 25 8.61 3.48 -17.05
N MET A 26 8.66 2.16 -16.95
CA MET A 26 8.44 1.43 -15.73
C MET A 26 9.62 1.79 -14.83
N LEU A 27 9.30 2.34 -13.67
CA LEU A 27 10.31 2.67 -12.68
C LEU A 27 10.99 1.34 -12.30
N PRO A 28 12.33 1.23 -12.36
CA PRO A 28 13.01 -0.04 -12.12
C PRO A 28 12.56 -0.64 -10.79
N TYR A 29 12.11 -1.90 -10.80
CA TYR A 29 11.56 -2.57 -9.59
C TYR A 29 12.53 -2.53 -8.39
N PHE A 30 13.83 -2.49 -8.67
CA PHE A 30 14.89 -2.30 -7.66
C PHE A 30 14.81 -0.94 -6.94
N LEU A 31 14.39 0.14 -7.60
CA LEU A 31 14.23 1.47 -7.02
C LEU A 31 12.88 1.68 -6.33
N ILE A 32 11.86 0.90 -6.72
CA ILE A 32 10.53 0.95 -6.10
C ILE A 32 10.58 0.58 -4.62
N LEU A 33 11.32 -0.47 -4.25
CA LEU A 33 11.42 -0.94 -2.87
C LEU A 33 12.01 0.10 -1.89
N PRO A 34 13.20 0.68 -2.14
CA PRO A 34 13.75 1.69 -1.26
C PRO A 34 12.93 2.99 -1.26
N LEU A 35 12.33 3.36 -2.39
CA LEU A 35 11.43 4.52 -2.48
C LEU A 35 10.17 4.29 -1.64
N TRP A 36 9.60 3.09 -1.72
CA TRP A 36 8.45 2.69 -0.92
C TRP A 36 8.78 2.74 0.57
N ILE A 37 9.93 2.21 1.00
CA ILE A 37 10.37 2.30 2.40
C ILE A 37 10.55 3.77 2.83
N ALA A 38 11.18 4.60 2.01
CA ALA A 38 11.39 6.02 2.32
C ALA A 38 10.06 6.78 2.49
N VAL A 39 9.06 6.49 1.65
CA VAL A 39 7.75 7.16 1.67
C VAL A 39 6.82 6.57 2.73
N ALA A 40 6.73 5.24 2.83
CA ALA A 40 5.81 4.53 3.73
C ALA A 40 6.29 4.54 5.18
N ILE A 41 7.60 4.58 5.41
CA ILE A 41 8.19 4.52 6.75
C ILE A 41 8.94 5.82 7.03
N GLY A 42 9.87 6.23 6.15
CA GLY A 42 10.74 7.37 6.41
C GLY A 42 10.00 8.69 6.67
N LEU A 43 9.10 9.07 5.76
CA LEU A 43 8.29 10.30 5.89
C LEU A 43 7.39 10.31 7.15
N PRO A 44 6.52 9.31 7.39
CA PRO A 44 5.69 9.31 8.58
C PRO A 44 6.50 9.17 9.87
N LEU A 45 7.68 8.55 9.84
CA LEU A 45 8.60 8.49 10.98
C LEU A 45 9.18 9.87 11.28
N ALA A 46 9.66 10.61 10.28
CA ALA A 46 10.10 12.00 10.46
C ALA A 46 8.97 12.92 10.97
N GLN A 47 7.77 12.77 10.44
CA GLN A 47 6.60 13.56 10.86
C GLN A 47 6.12 13.19 12.27
N SER A 48 6.12 11.90 12.62
CA SER A 48 5.76 11.44 13.96
C SER A 48 6.79 11.89 15.00
N LEU A 49 8.08 11.89 14.66
CA LEU A 49 9.15 12.41 15.52
C LEU A 49 8.99 13.92 15.74
N HIS A 50 8.71 14.66 14.67
CA HIS A 50 8.44 16.10 14.72
C HIS A 50 7.18 16.40 15.57
N ALA A 51 6.11 15.65 15.37
CA ALA A 51 4.88 15.77 16.17
C ALA A 51 5.05 15.32 17.63
N LEU A 52 5.99 14.42 17.92
CA LEU A 52 6.28 14.00 19.30
C LEU A 52 6.99 15.12 20.08
N GLN A 53 7.94 15.81 19.42
CA GLN A 53 8.75 16.87 20.00
C GLN A 53 7.98 18.21 20.13
N GLN A 54 7.27 18.62 19.09
CA GLN A 54 6.65 19.96 19.01
C GLN A 54 5.13 19.93 18.80
N GLY A 55 4.53 18.75 18.62
CA GLY A 55 3.11 18.62 18.28
C GLY A 55 2.17 18.59 19.49
N THR A 56 0.91 18.88 19.21
CA THR A 56 -0.20 18.80 20.17
C THR A 56 -0.57 17.35 20.49
N GLN A 57 -1.27 17.11 21.61
CA GLN A 57 -1.75 15.77 21.98
C GLN A 57 -2.60 15.12 20.88
N ALA A 58 -3.42 15.91 20.18
CA ALA A 58 -4.22 15.43 19.05
C ALA A 58 -3.34 14.91 17.91
N GLN A 59 -2.29 15.65 17.53
CA GLN A 59 -1.36 15.21 16.48
C GLN A 59 -0.62 13.92 16.87
N LYS A 60 -0.22 13.78 18.13
CA LYS A 60 0.40 12.54 18.65
C LYS A 60 -0.54 11.34 18.51
N LYS A 61 -1.81 11.50 18.87
CA LYS A 61 -2.85 10.47 18.72
C LYS A 61 -3.07 10.09 17.26
N THR A 62 -3.17 11.06 16.35
CA THR A 62 -3.33 10.82 14.90
C THR A 62 -2.17 10.01 14.32
N TRP A 63 -0.91 10.34 14.66
CA TRP A 63 0.26 9.58 14.20
C TRP A 63 0.33 8.17 14.81
N LEU A 64 -0.06 8.01 16.06
CA LEU A 64 -0.11 6.70 16.70
C LEU A 64 -1.19 5.80 16.07
N LEU A 65 -2.37 6.38 15.74
CA LEU A 65 -3.41 5.69 14.99
C LEU A 65 -2.91 5.25 13.61
N TYR A 66 -2.18 6.12 12.91
CA TYR A 66 -1.56 5.78 11.63
C TYR A 66 -0.64 4.55 11.75
N TRP A 67 0.25 4.51 12.74
CA TRP A 67 1.15 3.37 12.94
C TRP A 67 0.40 2.08 13.26
N ILE A 68 -0.65 2.15 14.08
CA ILE A 68 -1.51 0.98 14.37
C ILE A 68 -2.19 0.49 13.09
N LEU A 69 -2.76 1.40 12.30
CA LEU A 69 -3.43 1.07 11.03
C LEU A 69 -2.44 0.52 10.01
N PHE A 70 -1.22 1.05 9.98
CA PHE A 70 -0.15 0.58 9.11
C PHE A 70 0.27 -0.85 9.46
N VAL A 71 0.46 -1.15 10.75
CA VAL A 71 0.79 -2.52 11.21
C VAL A 71 -0.38 -3.47 10.95
N ALA A 72 -1.61 -3.08 11.33
CA ALA A 72 -2.80 -3.89 11.12
C ALA A 72 -3.08 -4.14 9.63
N GLY A 73 -2.92 -3.10 8.80
CA GLY A 73 -3.06 -3.19 7.34
C GLY A 73 -1.96 -4.05 6.71
N SER A 74 -0.72 -3.95 7.18
CA SER A 74 0.39 -4.79 6.71
C SER A 74 0.17 -6.26 7.06
N TRP A 75 -0.33 -6.53 8.27
CA TRP A 75 -0.70 -7.89 8.69
C TRP A 75 -1.88 -8.42 7.87
N LEU A 76 -2.91 -7.61 7.66
CA LEU A 76 -4.06 -7.99 6.84
C LEU A 76 -3.61 -8.30 5.42
N LEU A 77 -2.81 -7.43 4.79
CA LEU A 77 -2.29 -7.67 3.45
C LEU A 77 -1.41 -8.92 3.38
N TYR A 78 -0.59 -9.19 4.40
CA TYR A 78 0.21 -10.42 4.47
C TYR A 78 -0.66 -11.69 4.51
N TYR A 79 -1.71 -11.70 5.35
CA TYR A 79 -2.61 -12.87 5.45
C TYR A 79 -3.57 -13.01 4.28
N PHE A 80 -3.92 -11.92 3.60
CA PHE A 80 -4.80 -11.91 2.43
C PHE A 80 -4.03 -11.87 1.11
N GLU A 81 -2.69 -11.92 1.15
CA GLU A 81 -1.84 -11.89 -0.03
C GLU A 81 -2.22 -13.02 -0.99
N TRP A 82 -2.49 -14.22 -0.47
CA TRP A 82 -2.93 -15.35 -1.29
C TRP A 82 -4.30 -15.11 -1.95
N LEU A 83 -5.24 -14.46 -1.26
CA LEU A 83 -6.59 -14.19 -1.78
C LEU A 83 -6.57 -13.12 -2.86
N ILE A 84 -5.73 -12.10 -2.67
CA ILE A 84 -5.48 -11.05 -3.65
C ILE A 84 -4.66 -11.63 -4.81
N SER A 85 -3.74 -12.56 -4.59
CA SER A 85 -2.91 -13.11 -5.66
C SER A 85 -3.68 -14.01 -6.64
N ILE A 86 -4.78 -14.66 -6.23
CA ILE A 86 -5.57 -15.57 -7.09
C ILE A 86 -6.16 -14.88 -8.33
N PRO A 87 -6.92 -13.76 -8.23
CA PRO A 87 -7.45 -13.09 -9.42
C PRO A 87 -6.35 -12.42 -10.27
N PHE A 88 -5.20 -12.09 -9.68
CA PHE A 88 -4.10 -11.39 -10.34
C PHE A 88 -3.15 -12.35 -11.06
N TYR A 89 -3.15 -13.64 -10.71
CA TYR A 89 -2.42 -14.69 -11.43
C TYR A 89 -2.90 -14.86 -12.88
N VAL A 90 -4.16 -14.51 -13.16
CA VAL A 90 -4.79 -14.63 -14.49
C VAL A 90 -4.56 -13.36 -15.34
N LEU A 91 -4.28 -12.22 -14.72
CA LEU A 91 -4.07 -10.92 -15.38
C LEU A 91 -2.65 -10.41 -15.10
N SER A 92 -1.64 -10.90 -15.81
CA SER A 92 -0.23 -10.51 -15.61
C SER A 92 0.07 -9.01 -15.75
N PHE A 93 -0.80 -8.24 -16.41
CA PHE A 93 -0.72 -6.78 -16.50
C PHE A 93 -1.04 -6.04 -15.19
N TYR A 94 -1.68 -6.70 -14.21
CA TYR A 94 -2.21 -6.04 -13.02
C TYR A 94 -1.20 -5.88 -11.88
N ILE A 95 -0.07 -6.58 -11.95
CA ILE A 95 0.98 -6.54 -10.92
C ILE A 95 1.59 -5.13 -10.82
N ASP A 96 1.80 -4.45 -11.95
CA ASP A 96 2.29 -3.06 -11.99
C ASP A 96 1.30 -2.09 -11.34
N ILE A 97 0.02 -2.20 -11.71
CA ILE A 97 -1.06 -1.39 -11.13
C ILE A 97 -1.18 -1.64 -9.63
N TYR A 98 -0.96 -2.87 -9.15
CA TYR A 98 -1.04 -3.17 -7.73
C TYR A 98 0.00 -2.39 -6.93
N TYR A 99 1.27 -2.40 -7.35
CA TYR A 99 2.32 -1.65 -6.67
C TYR A 99 2.12 -0.14 -6.81
N GLU A 100 1.66 0.35 -7.95
CA GLU A 100 1.34 1.77 -8.15
C GLU A 100 0.19 2.22 -7.26
N VAL A 101 -0.90 1.45 -7.18
CA VAL A 101 -2.05 1.73 -6.31
C VAL A 101 -1.65 1.64 -4.85
N GLN A 102 -0.84 0.65 -4.46
CA GLN A 102 -0.34 0.53 -3.09
C GLN A 102 0.53 1.74 -2.71
N LEU A 103 1.39 2.19 -3.61
CA LEU A 103 2.24 3.37 -3.41
C LEU A 103 1.41 4.66 -3.38
N LEU A 104 0.37 4.76 -4.23
CA LEU A 104 -0.56 5.89 -4.26
C LEU A 104 -1.46 5.94 -3.03
N VAL A 105 -1.94 4.81 -2.53
CA VAL A 105 -2.71 4.69 -1.28
C VAL A 105 -1.83 5.08 -0.10
N VAL A 106 -0.60 4.57 -0.03
CA VAL A 106 0.37 4.96 1.00
C VAL A 106 0.67 6.45 0.90
N PHE A 107 0.88 6.99 -0.31
CA PHE A 107 1.13 8.42 -0.50
C PHE A 107 -0.08 9.26 -0.08
N MET A 108 -1.31 8.85 -0.41
CA MET A 108 -2.53 9.52 0.06
C MET A 108 -2.69 9.46 1.58
N LEU A 109 -2.34 8.34 2.22
CA LEU A 109 -2.40 8.20 3.67
C LEU A 109 -1.31 9.02 4.38
N VAL A 110 -0.10 9.08 3.81
CA VAL A 110 1.07 9.75 4.40
C VAL A 110 1.05 11.25 4.12
N CYS A 111 0.43 11.70 3.01
CA CYS A 111 0.44 13.10 2.63
C CYS A 111 -0.37 13.93 3.64
N PRO A 112 0.29 14.78 4.46
CA PRO A 112 -0.36 15.51 5.54
C PRO A 112 -1.36 16.55 5.03
N LYS A 113 -1.33 16.86 3.73
CA LYS A 113 -2.16 17.89 3.08
C LYS A 113 -3.62 17.47 2.92
N PHE A 114 -3.93 16.16 2.89
CA PHE A 114 -5.29 15.67 2.68
C PHE A 114 -6.02 15.27 3.98
N MET A 115 -5.32 15.15 5.13
CA MET A 115 -5.92 14.87 6.44
C MET A 115 -6.98 13.73 6.46
N TYR A 116 -6.85 12.71 5.60
CA TYR A 116 -7.78 11.58 5.58
C TYR A 116 -7.77 10.80 6.90
N ILE A 117 -6.63 10.76 7.60
CA ILE A 117 -6.53 10.14 8.93
C ILE A 117 -7.46 10.84 9.92
N GLN A 118 -7.64 12.17 9.84
CA GLN A 118 -8.60 12.86 10.70
C GLN A 118 -10.04 12.50 10.35
N LYS A 119 -10.36 12.31 9.06
CA LYS A 119 -11.69 11.83 8.66
C LYS A 119 -11.97 10.41 9.15
N ILE A 120 -10.96 9.53 9.09
CA ILE A 120 -11.04 8.18 9.64
C ILE A 120 -11.18 8.24 11.16
N GLU A 121 -10.41 9.09 11.85
CA GLU A 121 -10.49 9.29 13.29
C GLU A 121 -11.89 9.76 13.71
N THR A 122 -12.46 10.76 13.03
CA THR A 122 -13.82 11.23 13.28
C THR A 122 -14.86 10.15 12.98
N ALA A 123 -14.68 9.37 11.91
CA ALA A 123 -15.57 8.25 11.60
C ALA A 123 -15.44 7.11 12.63
N LEU A 124 -14.24 6.88 13.16
CA LEU A 124 -13.98 5.91 14.22
C LEU A 124 -14.63 6.36 15.53
N ASP A 125 -14.42 7.60 15.96
CA ASP A 125 -15.05 8.15 17.18
C ASP A 125 -16.58 8.15 17.05
N THR A 126 -17.11 8.47 15.88
CA THR A 126 -18.56 8.43 15.62
C THR A 126 -19.10 7.01 15.71
N ASN A 127 -18.34 5.97 15.35
CA ASN A 127 -18.80 4.57 15.39
C ASN A 127 -18.24 3.76 16.57
N ALA A 128 -17.38 4.35 17.40
CA ALA A 128 -16.70 3.68 18.51
C ALA A 128 -17.70 3.10 19.52
N HIS A 129 -18.82 3.80 19.74
CA HIS A 129 -19.90 3.33 20.62
C HIS A 129 -20.61 2.06 20.11
N LYS A 130 -20.52 1.74 18.81
CA LYS A 130 -21.07 0.51 18.21
C LYS A 130 -20.04 -0.62 18.16
N ILE A 131 -18.76 -0.28 17.94
CA ILE A 131 -17.68 -1.26 17.77
C ILE A 131 -17.15 -1.73 19.13
N GLY A 132 -17.08 -0.85 20.12
CA GLY A 132 -16.63 -1.15 21.48
C GLY A 132 -17.28 -2.37 22.14
N PRO A 133 -18.63 -2.47 22.20
CA PRO A 133 -19.28 -3.62 22.83
C PRO A 133 -19.03 -4.94 22.08
N ILE A 134 -19.01 -4.91 20.75
CA ILE A 134 -18.81 -6.10 19.89
C ILE A 134 -17.38 -6.65 20.06
N VAL A 135 -16.38 -5.77 20.08
CA VAL A 135 -14.98 -6.18 20.29
C VAL A 135 -14.79 -6.70 21.71
N SER A 136 -15.36 -6.03 22.71
CA SER A 136 -15.34 -6.47 24.11
C SER A 136 -15.92 -7.88 24.26
N GLU A 137 -17.06 -8.16 23.62
CA GLU A 137 -17.72 -9.45 23.68
C GLU A 137 -16.84 -10.57 23.08
N HIS A 138 -16.26 -10.34 21.90
CA HIS A 138 -15.37 -11.32 21.27
C HIS A 138 -14.05 -11.52 22.02
N VAL A 139 -13.46 -10.46 22.57
CA VAL A 139 -12.23 -10.56 23.38
C VAL A 139 -12.48 -11.35 24.67
N ASN A 140 -13.62 -11.13 25.32
CA ASN A 140 -14.00 -11.89 26.51
C ASN A 140 -14.25 -13.37 26.18
N ALA A 141 -14.91 -13.67 25.05
CA ALA A 141 -15.12 -15.03 24.59
C ALA A 141 -13.82 -15.77 24.26
N VAL A 142 -12.85 -15.10 23.62
CA VAL A 142 -11.52 -15.69 23.37
C VAL A 142 -10.75 -15.86 24.67
N GLY A 143 -10.84 -14.89 25.59
CA GLY A 143 -10.20 -14.94 26.90
C GLY A 143 -10.64 -16.12 27.76
N THR A 144 -11.92 -16.50 27.73
CA THR A 144 -12.43 -17.68 28.46
C THR A 144 -11.93 -18.98 27.84
N ILE A 145 -11.91 -19.08 26.50
CA ILE A 145 -11.37 -20.25 25.78
C ILE A 145 -9.88 -20.44 26.07
N VAL A 146 -9.10 -19.36 26.04
CA VAL A 146 -7.67 -19.40 26.33
C VAL A 146 -7.44 -19.80 27.78
N LYS A 147 -8.16 -19.20 28.75
CA LYS A 147 -8.07 -19.61 30.16
C LYS A 147 -8.39 -21.08 30.35
N ALA A 148 -9.44 -21.59 29.71
CA ALA A 148 -9.81 -23.01 29.79
C ALA A 148 -8.70 -23.93 29.23
N LYS A 149 -8.12 -23.59 28.07
CA LYS A 149 -7.01 -24.35 27.49
C LYS A 149 -5.72 -24.28 28.31
N VAL A 150 -5.41 -23.11 28.88
CA VAL A 150 -4.24 -22.93 29.75
C VAL A 150 -4.38 -23.78 31.02
N GLN A 151 -5.58 -23.81 31.60
CA GLN A 151 -5.85 -24.57 32.80
C GLN A 151 -5.81 -26.08 32.53
N ASP A 152 -6.36 -26.53 31.39
CA ASP A 152 -6.27 -27.92 30.91
C ASP A 152 -4.82 -28.37 30.68
N PHE A 153 -4.01 -27.51 30.04
CA PHE A 153 -2.58 -27.75 29.84
C PHE A 153 -1.84 -27.88 31.18
N TYR A 154 -2.12 -27.00 32.15
CA TYR A 154 -1.49 -27.05 33.47
C TYR A 154 -1.82 -28.36 34.20
N THR A 155 -3.08 -28.80 34.18
CA THR A 155 -3.47 -30.08 34.81
C THR A 155 -2.90 -31.31 34.11
N LYS A 156 -2.60 -31.23 32.81
CA LYS A 156 -2.11 -32.37 32.02
C LYS A 156 -0.59 -32.58 32.10
N TYR A 157 0.18 -31.51 32.32
CA TYR A 157 1.64 -31.56 32.24
C TYR A 157 2.37 -31.20 33.55
N LEU A 158 1.71 -30.50 34.48
CA LEU A 158 2.33 -30.02 35.73
C LEU A 158 1.83 -30.74 36.99
N LYS A 159 0.90 -31.68 36.83
CA LYS A 159 0.35 -32.51 37.90
C LYS A 159 0.55 -33.97 37.55
#